data_AF-A0A453G7I3-F1
#
_entry.id   AF-A0A453G7I3-F1
#
_cell.length_a   1.000
_cell.length_b   1.000
_cell.length_c   1.000
_cell.angle_alpha   90.00
_cell.angle_beta   90.00
_cell.angle_gamma   90.00
#
_symmetry.space_group_name_H-M   'P 1'
#
loop_
_entity.id
_entity.type
_entity.pdbx_description
1 polymer ?
#
loop_
_entity_poly.entity_id
_entity_poly.type
_entity_poly.pdbx_seq_one_letter_code
_entity_poly.pdbx_strand_id
1 'polypeptide(L)'
;FEVDRAIACRRKFDLGLCDILASYKDNEDFEGYEFLVKWKGLDYCDATWESYSTEGVKSAVSMLVKRHQNTLRRVDCVSPMNIEGMVSENIHNDALYDYQLQGLKWMFDNFKSKRSVILADEMGLGKTVQVVSFLSHIIKGSFTTSPALVLAPKSILLQWKKEFDRWAHDLSIVVYQGDKDSRKCIQAHELYSSKGKTLFDALVTSYEIVQIDKAVLKKIKWSTIVIDEAHRLKTLDCNLASCLKKFSSDFWLLLTGTPFQNNVLELFSLLHYIDPNEFSDPKDDPLFSPIESERGLTIDEKIA
;
A
#
# COMPACT_ATOMS: atom_id res chain seq x y z
N PHE A 1 -24.68 -5.95 -15.14
CA PHE A 1 -23.31 -5.55 -14.79
C PHE A 1 -22.85 -6.39 -13.61
N GLU A 2 -21.57 -6.78 -13.56
CA GLU A 2 -21.03 -7.54 -12.41
C GLU A 2 -20.64 -6.56 -11.29
N VAL A 3 -21.04 -6.88 -10.06
CA VAL A 3 -20.74 -6.07 -8.87
C VAL A 3 -19.25 -6.22 -8.52
N ASP A 4 -18.54 -5.10 -8.37
CA ASP A 4 -17.16 -5.08 -7.87
C ASP A 4 -17.16 -5.00 -6.34
N ARG A 5 -17.78 -3.96 -5.78
CA ARG A 5 -17.90 -3.77 -4.33
C ARG A 5 -19.04 -2.84 -3.95
N ALA A 6 -19.55 -2.99 -2.73
CA ALA A 6 -20.47 -2.03 -2.13
C ALA A 6 -19.63 -0.99 -1.37
N ILE A 7 -19.93 0.29 -1.62
CA ILE A 7 -19.15 1.44 -1.14
C ILE A 7 -19.82 2.07 0.09
N ALA A 8 -21.13 2.34 0.01
CA ALA A 8 -21.90 3.05 1.01
C ALA A 8 -23.32 2.50 1.15
N CYS A 9 -24.04 2.93 2.19
CA CYS A 9 -25.43 2.56 2.46
C CYS A 9 -26.24 3.80 2.88
N ARG A 10 -27.51 3.86 2.46
CA ARG A 10 -28.49 4.87 2.88
C ARG A 10 -29.87 4.24 3.09
N ARG A 11 -30.74 4.91 3.83
CA ARG A 11 -32.15 4.50 3.96
C ARG A 11 -32.96 5.04 2.78
N LYS A 12 -33.92 4.26 2.30
CA LYS A 12 -34.80 4.66 1.18
C LYS A 12 -35.60 5.95 1.44
N PHE A 13 -35.95 6.20 2.71
CA PHE A 13 -36.81 7.31 3.12
C PHE A 13 -36.06 8.43 3.86
N ASP A 14 -34.75 8.30 4.06
CA ASP A 14 -33.90 9.30 4.67
C ASP A 14 -32.58 9.37 3.88
N LEU A 15 -32.40 10.47 3.14
CA LEU A 15 -31.26 10.68 2.23
C LEU A 15 -29.94 10.94 2.97
N GLY A 16 -29.95 10.92 4.31
CA GLY A 16 -28.75 10.92 5.13
C GLY A 16 -27.92 9.64 4.98
N LEU A 17 -26.59 9.79 4.98
CA LEU A 17 -25.66 8.67 5.10
C LEU A 17 -25.95 7.91 6.41
N CYS A 18 -26.20 6.61 6.31
CA CYS A 18 -26.53 5.78 7.47
C CYS A 18 -25.28 5.08 8.00
N ASP A 19 -24.84 5.52 9.18
CA ASP A 19 -23.67 5.04 9.93
C ASP A 19 -23.84 3.65 10.58
N ILE A 20 -24.85 2.88 10.17
CA ILE A 20 -25.40 1.76 10.94
C ILE A 20 -24.61 0.44 10.72
N LEU A 21 -23.69 0.40 9.75
CA LEU A 21 -22.95 -0.84 9.41
C LEU A 21 -22.01 -1.32 10.54
N ALA A 22 -21.65 -0.43 11.48
CA ALA A 22 -20.78 -0.73 12.61
C ALA A 22 -21.45 -1.53 13.74
N SER A 23 -22.79 -1.45 13.87
CA SER A 23 -23.57 -2.11 14.95
C SER A 23 -24.40 -3.29 14.45
N TYR A 24 -24.30 -3.63 13.17
CA TYR A 24 -25.15 -4.62 12.52
C TYR A 24 -24.79 -6.05 12.96
N LYS A 25 -25.80 -6.81 13.40
CA LYS A 25 -25.76 -8.26 13.55
C LYS A 25 -26.40 -8.89 12.31
N ASP A 26 -25.91 -10.05 11.87
CA ASP A 26 -26.21 -10.71 10.57
C ASP A 26 -27.69 -11.03 10.25
N ASN A 27 -28.69 -10.55 11.02
CA ASN A 27 -30.09 -11.02 10.99
C ASN A 27 -31.18 -9.90 10.98
N GLU A 28 -30.89 -8.68 10.56
CA GLU A 28 -31.95 -7.66 10.31
C GLU A 28 -32.20 -7.43 8.81
N ASP A 29 -33.46 -7.24 8.43
CA ASP A 29 -33.92 -7.12 7.04
C ASP A 29 -33.37 -5.86 6.35
N PHE A 30 -32.52 -6.06 5.33
CA PHE A 30 -31.96 -4.99 4.49
C PHE A 30 -32.95 -4.41 3.46
N GLU A 31 -34.23 -4.79 3.49
CA GLU A 31 -35.23 -4.39 2.49
C GLU A 31 -35.47 -2.86 2.43
N GLY A 32 -35.24 -2.15 3.54
CA GLY A 32 -35.37 -0.70 3.65
C GLY A 32 -34.14 0.12 3.23
N TYR A 33 -33.05 -0.54 2.84
CA TYR A 33 -31.77 0.11 2.53
C TYR A 33 -31.43 0.06 1.04
N GLU A 34 -30.68 1.07 0.61
CA GLU A 34 -30.01 1.11 -0.69
C GLU A 34 -28.51 1.16 -0.47
N PHE A 35 -27.76 0.54 -1.38
CA PHE A 35 -26.32 0.44 -1.33
C PHE A 35 -25.72 1.09 -2.56
N LEU A 36 -24.70 1.92 -2.37
CA LEU A 36 -23.93 2.49 -3.47
C LEU A 36 -22.98 1.41 -3.97
N VAL A 37 -23.20 0.94 -5.20
CA VAL A 37 -22.47 -0.18 -5.78
C VAL A 37 -21.50 0.32 -6.83
N LYS A 38 -20.24 -0.10 -6.69
CA LYS A 38 -19.24 -0.01 -7.74
C LYS A 38 -19.36 -1.20 -8.68
N TRP A 39 -19.36 -0.90 -9.98
CA TRP A 39 -19.40 -1.90 -11.04
C TRP A 39 -18.00 -2.27 -11.53
N LYS A 40 -17.82 -3.54 -11.89
CA LYS A 40 -16.56 -4.05 -12.41
C LYS A 40 -16.24 -3.43 -13.78
N GLY A 41 -15.03 -2.89 -13.91
CA GLY A 41 -14.56 -2.26 -15.16
C GLY A 41 -15.01 -0.81 -15.37
N LEU A 42 -15.82 -0.25 -14.47
CA LEU A 42 -16.20 1.17 -14.48
C LEU A 42 -15.46 1.93 -13.37
N ASP A 43 -15.44 3.26 -13.49
CA ASP A 43 -14.85 4.14 -12.48
C ASP A 43 -15.80 4.35 -11.28
N TYR A 44 -15.39 5.14 -10.28
CA TYR A 44 -16.24 5.39 -9.10
C TYR A 44 -17.35 6.42 -9.37
N CYS A 45 -17.24 7.22 -10.43
CA CYS A 45 -18.27 8.15 -10.87
C CYS A 45 -19.53 7.45 -11.38
N ASP A 46 -19.40 6.25 -11.95
CA ASP A 46 -20.51 5.45 -12.49
C ASP A 46 -21.19 4.57 -11.43
N ALA A 47 -20.90 4.79 -10.14
CA ALA A 47 -21.52 4.02 -9.06
C ALA A 47 -23.01 4.38 -8.90
N THR A 48 -23.87 3.36 -8.79
CA THR A 48 -25.33 3.54 -8.68
C THR A 48 -25.86 3.02 -7.35
N TRP A 49 -26.99 3.58 -6.89
CA TRP A 49 -27.68 3.10 -5.70
C TRP A 49 -28.58 1.93 -6.07
N GLU A 50 -28.30 0.77 -5.48
CA GLU A 50 -28.99 -0.49 -5.76
C GLU A 50 -29.68 -1.04 -4.51
N SER A 51 -30.78 -1.75 -4.71
CA SER A 51 -31.49 -2.45 -3.63
C SER A 51 -30.73 -3.72 -3.22
N TYR A 52 -30.90 -4.16 -1.97
CA TYR A 52 -30.31 -5.41 -1.47
C TYR A 52 -30.72 -6.66 -2.27
N SER A 53 -31.89 -6.60 -2.92
CA SER A 53 -32.43 -7.71 -3.70
C SER A 53 -31.75 -7.91 -5.06
N THR A 54 -30.95 -6.96 -5.53
CA THR A 54 -30.22 -7.04 -6.81
C THR A 54 -29.15 -8.15 -6.75
N GLU A 55 -28.98 -8.89 -7.85
CA GLU A 55 -28.01 -9.98 -7.94
C GLU A 55 -26.57 -9.49 -7.69
N GLY A 56 -25.78 -10.25 -6.95
CA GLY A 56 -24.40 -9.91 -6.58
C GLY A 56 -24.25 -8.90 -5.43
N VAL A 57 -25.24 -8.05 -5.18
CA VAL A 57 -25.17 -7.01 -4.13
C VAL A 57 -25.09 -7.61 -2.73
N LYS A 58 -25.78 -8.71 -2.46
CA LYS A 58 -25.76 -9.38 -1.15
C LYS A 58 -24.35 -9.77 -0.68
N SER A 59 -23.55 -10.33 -1.59
CA SER A 59 -22.15 -10.68 -1.31
C SER A 59 -21.30 -9.44 -1.01
N ALA A 60 -21.47 -8.41 -1.84
CA ALA A 60 -20.76 -7.15 -1.67
C ALA A 60 -21.11 -6.41 -0.36
N VAL A 61 -22.38 -6.48 0.06
CA VAL A 61 -22.85 -5.92 1.34
C VAL A 61 -22.28 -6.70 2.51
N SER A 62 -22.24 -8.03 2.44
CA SER A 62 -21.58 -8.86 3.47
C SER A 62 -20.11 -8.47 3.65
N MET A 63 -19.38 -8.28 2.55
CA MET A 63 -18.00 -7.79 2.59
C MET A 63 -17.88 -6.38 3.17
N LEU A 64 -18.81 -5.47 2.83
CA LEU A 64 -18.87 -4.12 3.36
C LEU A 64 -19.09 -4.10 4.89
N VAL A 65 -19.97 -4.97 5.40
CA VAL A 65 -20.21 -5.13 6.84
C VAL A 65 -18.98 -5.71 7.53
N LYS A 66 -18.40 -6.79 6.99
CA LYS A 66 -17.16 -7.40 7.52
C LYS A 66 -16.03 -6.36 7.63
N ARG A 67 -15.89 -5.51 6.62
CA ARG A 67 -14.91 -4.41 6.59
C ARG A 67 -15.12 -3.43 7.77
N HIS A 68 -16.35 -2.96 7.98
CA HIS A 68 -16.66 -2.05 9.08
C HIS A 68 -16.44 -2.70 10.46
N GLN A 69 -16.81 -3.97 10.62
CA GLN A 69 -16.58 -4.72 11.86
C GLN A 69 -15.07 -4.89 12.14
N ASN A 70 -14.27 -5.23 11.12
CA ASN A 70 -12.82 -5.37 11.26
C ASN A 70 -12.14 -4.05 11.67
N THR A 71 -12.56 -2.91 11.09
CA THR A 71 -12.05 -1.58 11.48
C THR A 71 -12.32 -1.26 12.96
N LEU A 72 -13.46 -1.71 13.52
CA LEU A 72 -13.76 -1.52 14.94
C LEU A 72 -12.84 -2.35 15.83
N ARG A 73 -12.63 -3.62 15.48
CA ARG A 73 -11.80 -4.57 16.26
C ARG A 73 -10.34 -4.11 16.39
N ARG A 74 -9.78 -3.47 15.36
CA ARG A 74 -8.37 -3.00 15.36
C ARG A 74 -8.04 -1.99 16.45
N VAL A 75 -9.04 -1.36 17.06
CA VAL A 75 -8.81 -0.28 18.03
C VAL A 75 -8.53 -0.80 19.45
N ASP A 76 -8.83 -2.06 19.72
CA ASP A 76 -8.77 -2.60 21.08
C ASP A 76 -7.50 -3.41 21.36
N CYS A 77 -6.66 -3.70 20.37
CA CYS A 77 -5.52 -4.60 20.53
C CYS A 77 -4.29 -4.21 19.68
N VAL A 78 -3.31 -3.56 20.32
CA VAL A 78 -1.89 -3.61 19.88
C VAL A 78 -1.14 -4.48 20.88
N SER A 79 -1.50 -5.75 20.91
CA SER A 79 -0.66 -6.78 21.52
C SER A 79 -0.12 -7.58 20.35
N PRO A 80 1.18 -7.47 20.01
CA PRO A 80 1.76 -8.32 18.99
C PRO A 80 1.47 -9.75 19.41
N MET A 81 0.66 -10.48 18.64
CA MET A 81 0.55 -11.91 18.86
C MET A 81 1.96 -12.49 18.65
N ASN A 82 2.35 -13.47 19.48
CA ASN A 82 3.59 -14.20 19.28
C ASN A 82 3.49 -14.99 17.96
N ILE A 83 3.95 -14.37 16.89
CA ILE A 83 3.85 -14.83 15.49
C ILE A 83 5.18 -15.47 15.04
N GLU A 84 6.10 -15.76 15.97
CA GLU A 84 7.35 -16.47 15.64
C GLU A 84 7.12 -17.83 14.96
N GLY A 85 5.95 -18.46 15.15
CA GLY A 85 5.56 -19.68 14.42
C GLY A 85 4.79 -19.46 13.11
N MET A 86 4.25 -18.26 12.84
CA MET A 86 3.33 -18.06 11.71
C MET A 86 4.03 -17.84 10.38
N VAL A 87 5.30 -17.38 10.40
CA VAL A 87 6.14 -17.32 9.19
C VAL A 87 6.40 -18.73 8.64
N SER A 88 6.32 -19.77 9.49
CA SER A 88 6.69 -21.13 9.12
C SER A 88 5.54 -22.04 8.69
N GLU A 89 4.28 -21.74 9.02
CA GLU A 89 3.18 -22.70 8.76
C GLU A 89 1.94 -22.13 8.04
N ASN A 90 1.73 -20.80 8.00
CA ASN A 90 0.44 -20.25 7.53
C ASN A 90 0.54 -19.14 6.47
N ILE A 91 1.73 -18.80 5.98
CA ILE A 91 1.86 -17.86 4.87
C ILE A 91 1.84 -18.67 3.57
N HIS A 92 0.62 -19.06 3.17
CA HIS A 92 0.30 -19.55 1.83
C HIS A 92 0.96 -20.87 1.40
N ASN A 93 0.49 -22.01 1.93
CA ASN A 93 0.55 -23.36 1.33
C ASN A 93 1.69 -23.58 0.29
N ASP A 94 2.97 -23.51 0.70
CA ASP A 94 4.14 -23.76 -0.17
C ASP A 94 4.18 -22.99 -1.51
N ALA A 95 3.50 -21.84 -1.61
CA ALA A 95 3.34 -21.12 -2.88
C ALA A 95 4.45 -20.10 -3.17
N LEU A 96 5.25 -19.73 -2.16
CA LEU A 96 6.39 -18.81 -2.28
C LEU A 96 7.70 -19.58 -2.40
N TYR A 97 8.62 -19.08 -3.23
CA TYR A 97 9.96 -19.66 -3.31
C TYR A 97 10.79 -19.34 -2.05
N ASP A 98 11.78 -20.17 -1.74
CA ASP A 98 12.64 -20.01 -0.55
C ASP A 98 13.30 -18.63 -0.46
N TYR A 99 13.77 -18.09 -1.58
CA TYR A 99 14.36 -16.75 -1.62
C TYR A 99 13.34 -15.65 -1.30
N GLN A 100 12.06 -15.85 -1.66
CA GLN A 100 10.98 -14.92 -1.35
C GLN A 100 10.63 -14.96 0.14
N LEU A 101 10.67 -16.15 0.76
CA LEU A 101 10.49 -16.31 2.19
C LEU A 101 11.62 -15.64 2.98
N GLN A 102 12.86 -15.77 2.51
CA GLN A 102 14.01 -15.06 3.09
C GLN A 102 13.85 -13.54 2.98
N GLY A 103 13.45 -13.03 1.81
CA GLY A 103 13.15 -11.61 1.61
C GLY A 103 12.02 -11.11 2.52
N LEU A 104 10.96 -11.89 2.69
CA LEU A 104 9.85 -11.59 3.60
C LEU A 104 10.30 -11.50 5.05
N LYS A 105 11.07 -12.48 5.53
CA LYS A 105 11.63 -12.46 6.89
C LYS A 105 12.53 -11.24 7.11
N TRP A 106 13.39 -10.94 6.14
CA TRP A 106 14.28 -9.78 6.19
C TRP A 106 13.50 -8.45 6.26
N MET A 107 12.44 -8.28 5.44
CA MET A 107 11.58 -7.10 5.51
C MET A 107 10.87 -6.98 6.86
N PHE A 108 10.42 -8.10 7.42
CA PHE A 108 9.73 -8.14 8.71
C PHE A 108 10.63 -7.79 9.91
N ASP A 109 11.86 -8.32 9.95
CA ASP A 109 12.82 -8.02 11.01
C ASP A 109 13.23 -6.54 10.99
N ASN A 110 13.38 -5.97 9.78
CA ASN A 110 13.65 -4.54 9.61
C ASN A 110 12.45 -3.65 9.97
N PHE A 111 11.22 -4.09 9.65
CA PHE A 111 10.00 -3.42 10.09
C PHE A 111 9.90 -3.34 11.63
N LYS A 112 10.16 -4.46 12.34
CA LYS A 112 10.22 -4.47 13.81
C LYS A 112 11.26 -3.50 14.35
N SER A 113 12.39 -3.40 13.67
CA SER A 113 13.49 -2.49 14.02
C SER A 113 13.26 -1.04 13.58
N LYS A 114 12.14 -0.74 12.90
CA LYS A 114 11.84 0.56 12.26
C LYS A 114 12.93 1.05 11.30
N ARG A 115 13.63 0.12 10.65
CA ARG A 115 14.64 0.41 9.63
C ARG A 115 14.04 0.21 8.27
N SER A 116 13.78 1.29 7.57
CA SER A 116 13.27 1.26 6.20
C SER A 116 14.23 0.56 5.23
N VAL A 117 13.71 -0.01 4.15
CA VAL A 117 14.45 -0.95 3.29
C VAL A 117 14.32 -0.64 1.80
N ILE A 118 15.33 -1.05 1.03
CA ILE A 118 15.31 -1.08 -0.43
C ILE A 118 15.38 -2.53 -0.88
N LEU A 119 14.34 -3.01 -1.56
CA LEU A 119 14.33 -4.32 -2.21
C LEU A 119 14.78 -4.15 -3.67
N ALA A 120 16.00 -4.60 -3.92
CA ALA A 120 16.78 -4.37 -5.12
C ALA A 120 16.88 -5.60 -6.04
N ASP A 121 15.96 -6.56 -5.89
CA ASP A 121 15.95 -7.81 -6.65
C ASP A 121 15.72 -7.57 -8.15
N GLU A 122 16.19 -8.49 -8.99
CA GLU A 122 15.96 -8.47 -10.44
C GLU A 122 14.47 -8.40 -10.81
N MET A 123 14.16 -7.80 -11.96
CA MET A 123 12.81 -7.78 -12.49
C MET A 123 12.31 -9.20 -12.74
N GLY A 124 11.08 -9.51 -12.33
CA GLY A 124 10.48 -10.84 -12.49
C GLY A 124 10.63 -11.79 -11.30
N LEU A 125 11.46 -11.48 -10.29
CA LEU A 125 11.62 -12.31 -9.08
C LEU A 125 10.45 -12.23 -8.07
N GLY A 126 9.36 -11.56 -8.43
CA GLY A 126 8.17 -11.50 -7.58
C GLY A 126 8.28 -10.54 -6.40
N LYS A 127 9.00 -9.42 -6.53
CA LYS A 127 9.04 -8.35 -5.51
C LYS A 127 7.62 -7.95 -5.02
N THR A 128 6.68 -7.80 -5.96
CA THR A 128 5.29 -7.47 -5.65
C THR A 128 4.64 -8.50 -4.72
N VAL A 129 4.82 -9.81 -4.98
CA VAL A 129 4.24 -10.84 -4.11
C VAL A 129 4.87 -10.84 -2.72
N GLN A 130 6.19 -10.64 -2.64
CA GLN A 130 6.89 -10.55 -1.36
C GLN A 130 6.33 -9.39 -0.52
N VAL A 131 6.13 -8.21 -1.14
CA VAL A 131 5.58 -7.04 -0.45
C VAL A 131 4.12 -7.23 -0.04
N VAL A 132 3.27 -7.75 -0.92
CA VAL A 132 1.86 -8.02 -0.58
C VAL A 132 1.76 -9.01 0.58
N SER A 133 2.59 -10.05 0.56
CA SER A 133 2.65 -11.06 1.63
C SER A 133 3.14 -10.45 2.94
N PHE A 134 4.18 -9.60 2.89
CA PHE A 134 4.67 -8.84 4.04
C PHE A 134 3.60 -7.92 4.63
N LEU A 135 2.91 -7.13 3.80
CA LEU A 135 1.82 -6.24 4.24
C LEU A 135 0.66 -7.02 4.88
N SER A 136 0.28 -8.15 4.27
CA SER A 136 -0.73 -9.06 4.82
C SER A 136 -0.32 -9.58 6.19
N HIS A 137 0.95 -9.97 6.35
CA HIS A 137 1.47 -10.48 7.61
C HIS A 137 1.44 -9.42 8.72
N ILE A 138 1.92 -8.20 8.47
CA ILE A 138 1.96 -7.15 9.50
C ILE A 138 0.55 -6.67 9.90
N ILE A 139 -0.38 -6.61 8.95
CA ILE A 139 -1.76 -6.15 9.19
C ILE A 139 -2.55 -7.23 9.93
N LYS A 140 -2.49 -8.50 9.47
CA LYS A 140 -3.17 -9.61 10.15
C LYS A 140 -2.59 -9.88 11.54
N GLY A 141 -1.27 -9.73 11.67
CA GLY A 141 -0.58 -9.87 12.95
C GLY A 141 -0.82 -8.74 13.95
N SER A 142 -1.62 -7.73 13.58
CA SER A 142 -1.93 -6.56 14.42
C SER A 142 -0.67 -5.81 14.89
N PHE A 143 0.40 -5.84 14.08
CA PHE A 143 1.61 -5.04 14.34
C PHE A 143 1.39 -3.55 14.07
N THR A 144 0.35 -3.23 13.29
CA THR A 144 -0.06 -1.86 12.98
C THR A 144 -1.58 -1.75 12.89
N THR A 145 -2.12 -0.63 13.35
CA THR A 145 -3.52 -0.24 13.15
C THR A 145 -3.69 0.73 11.97
N SER A 146 -2.59 1.31 11.48
CA SER A 146 -2.55 2.24 10.36
C SER A 146 -2.47 1.50 9.02
N PRO A 147 -3.08 2.04 7.96
CA PRO A 147 -3.02 1.44 6.63
C PRO A 147 -1.66 1.64 5.94
N ALA A 148 -1.41 0.84 4.91
CA ALA A 148 -0.26 0.99 4.02
C ALA A 148 -0.59 1.85 2.79
N LEU A 149 0.39 2.61 2.31
CA LEU A 149 0.33 3.35 1.04
C LEU A 149 1.23 2.65 0.02
N VAL A 150 0.72 2.32 -1.16
CA VAL A 150 1.49 1.77 -2.27
C VAL A 150 1.47 2.75 -3.43
N LEU A 151 2.65 3.25 -3.79
CA LEU A 151 2.87 4.12 -4.93
C LEU A 151 3.43 3.30 -6.07
N ALA A 152 2.77 3.31 -7.21
CA ALA A 152 3.23 2.60 -8.39
C ALA A 152 2.93 3.38 -9.67
N PRO A 153 3.61 3.10 -10.80
CA PRO A 153 3.22 3.59 -12.10
C PRO A 153 1.74 3.31 -12.40
N LYS A 154 1.04 4.29 -13.00
CA LYS A 154 -0.39 4.20 -13.31
C LYS A 154 -0.76 2.92 -14.08
N SER A 155 0.13 2.44 -14.96
CA SER A 155 -0.08 1.24 -15.78
C SER A 155 -0.21 -0.06 -14.98
N ILE A 156 0.35 -0.13 -13.76
CA ILE A 156 0.41 -1.37 -12.98
C ILE A 156 -0.46 -1.33 -11.70
N LEU A 157 -1.23 -0.27 -11.47
CA LEU A 157 -2.11 -0.18 -10.28
C LEU A 157 -3.12 -1.33 -10.21
N LEU A 158 -3.69 -1.71 -11.36
CA LEU A 158 -4.63 -2.83 -11.43
C LEU A 158 -3.94 -4.18 -11.24
N GLN A 159 -2.65 -4.29 -11.61
CA GLN A 159 -1.86 -5.48 -11.34
C GLN A 159 -1.59 -5.63 -9.84
N TRP A 160 -1.20 -4.54 -9.16
CA TRP A 160 -1.10 -4.51 -7.70
C TRP A 160 -2.40 -4.96 -7.03
N LYS A 161 -3.56 -4.45 -7.48
CA LYS A 161 -4.87 -4.88 -6.96
C LYS A 161 -5.09 -6.38 -7.15
N LYS A 162 -4.77 -6.94 -8.32
CA LYS A 162 -4.87 -8.40 -8.58
C LYS A 162 -3.97 -9.22 -7.66
N GLU A 163 -2.75 -8.78 -7.42
CA GLU A 163 -1.83 -9.46 -6.49
C GLU A 163 -2.38 -9.42 -5.06
N PHE A 164 -2.91 -8.28 -4.61
CA PHE A 164 -3.59 -8.24 -3.32
C PHE A 164 -4.81 -9.16 -3.26
N ASP A 165 -5.63 -9.23 -4.31
CA ASP A 165 -6.80 -10.12 -4.32
C ASP A 165 -6.39 -11.59 -4.27
N ARG A 166 -5.27 -11.94 -4.91
CA ARG A 166 -4.74 -13.30 -4.94
C ARG A 166 -4.10 -13.71 -3.61
N TRP A 167 -3.24 -12.85 -3.06
CA TRP A 167 -2.39 -13.18 -1.91
C TRP A 167 -2.91 -12.64 -0.59
N ALA A 168 -3.84 -11.68 -0.61
CA ALA A 168 -4.32 -10.99 0.57
C ALA A 168 -5.83 -10.69 0.49
N HIS A 169 -6.63 -11.68 0.06
CA HIS A 169 -8.08 -11.56 -0.16
C HIS A 169 -8.89 -11.06 1.05
N ASP A 170 -8.39 -11.26 2.27
CA ASP A 170 -9.05 -10.78 3.49
C ASP A 170 -8.86 -9.27 3.75
N LEU A 171 -7.89 -8.64 3.08
CA LEU A 171 -7.58 -7.24 3.26
C LEU A 171 -8.49 -6.35 2.40
N SER A 172 -8.88 -5.21 2.95
CA SER A 172 -9.63 -4.23 2.20
C SER A 172 -8.69 -3.28 1.46
N ILE A 173 -8.58 -3.47 0.15
CA ILE A 173 -7.70 -2.67 -0.70
C ILE A 173 -8.51 -1.65 -1.49
N VAL A 174 -8.03 -0.40 -1.54
CA VAL A 174 -8.64 0.68 -2.31
C VAL A 174 -7.64 1.14 -3.37
N VAL A 175 -8.04 1.06 -4.64
CA VAL A 175 -7.28 1.67 -5.74
C VAL A 175 -7.74 3.12 -5.88
N TYR A 176 -6.89 4.05 -5.48
CA TYR A 176 -7.18 5.48 -5.50
C TYR A 176 -6.74 6.07 -6.84
N GLN A 177 -7.65 6.03 -7.80
CA GLN A 177 -7.47 6.53 -9.15
C GLN A 177 -8.80 7.06 -9.72
N GLY A 178 -8.74 7.64 -10.91
CA GLY A 178 -9.90 8.16 -11.62
C GLY A 178 -9.92 9.69 -11.71
N ASP A 179 -10.99 10.18 -12.30
CA ASP A 179 -11.27 11.61 -12.44
C ASP A 179 -11.60 12.27 -11.09
N LYS A 180 -11.84 13.59 -11.12
CA LYS A 180 -12.06 14.36 -9.90
C LYS A 180 -13.26 13.86 -9.11
N ASP A 181 -14.33 13.45 -9.78
CA ASP A 181 -15.56 13.03 -9.12
C ASP A 181 -15.47 11.60 -8.59
N SER A 182 -14.81 10.69 -9.31
CA SER A 182 -14.42 9.37 -8.78
C SER A 182 -13.61 9.50 -7.49
N ARG A 183 -12.61 10.40 -7.47
CA ARG A 183 -11.79 10.59 -6.27
C ARG A 183 -12.58 11.17 -5.10
N LYS A 184 -13.49 12.11 -5.33
CA LYS A 184 -14.40 12.59 -4.27
C LYS A 184 -15.28 11.47 -3.70
N CYS A 185 -15.80 10.58 -4.56
CA CYS A 185 -16.59 9.43 -4.13
C CYS A 185 -15.77 8.51 -3.21
N ILE A 186 -14.52 8.19 -3.60
CA ILE A 186 -13.59 7.41 -2.75
C ILE A 186 -13.32 8.15 -1.43
N GLN A 187 -13.03 9.46 -1.48
CA GLN A 187 -12.77 10.26 -0.28
C GLN A 187 -13.95 10.28 0.70
N ALA A 188 -15.18 10.33 0.18
CA ALA A 188 -16.40 10.41 0.97
C ALA A 188 -16.79 9.08 1.63
N HIS A 189 -16.52 7.95 0.97
CA HIS A 189 -17.12 6.67 1.37
C HIS A 189 -16.14 5.53 1.63
N GLU A 190 -14.91 5.59 1.11
CA GLU A 190 -13.94 4.50 1.22
C GLU A 190 -12.81 4.80 2.21
N LEU A 191 -12.49 6.08 2.46
CA LEU A 191 -11.35 6.43 3.31
C LEU A 191 -11.65 6.28 4.79
N TYR A 192 -12.71 6.91 5.27
CA TYR A 192 -13.03 6.99 6.69
C TYR A 192 -14.43 6.45 6.96
N SER A 193 -14.55 5.76 8.08
CA SER A 193 -15.82 5.48 8.73
C SER A 193 -16.38 6.77 9.31
N SER A 194 -17.68 6.78 9.58
CA SER A 194 -18.35 7.88 10.29
C SER A 194 -17.72 8.23 11.63
N LYS A 195 -17.08 7.25 12.27
CA LYS A 195 -16.31 7.44 13.52
C LYS A 195 -14.89 8.00 13.28
N GLY A 196 -14.56 8.44 12.07
CA GLY A 196 -13.25 9.00 11.70
C GLY A 196 -12.12 7.99 11.56
N LYS A 197 -12.41 6.68 11.54
CA LYS A 197 -11.41 5.58 11.44
C LYS A 197 -11.19 5.14 10.01
N THR A 198 -9.99 4.72 9.64
CA THR A 198 -9.68 4.24 8.28
C THR A 198 -10.39 2.92 7.96
N LEU A 199 -11.13 2.86 6.85
CA LEU A 199 -11.91 1.69 6.42
C LEU A 199 -11.16 0.71 5.52
N PHE A 200 -9.89 0.98 5.22
CA PHE A 200 -9.08 0.19 4.31
C PHE A 200 -7.75 -0.19 4.94
N ASP A 201 -7.10 -1.19 4.35
CA ASP A 201 -5.84 -1.79 4.77
C ASP A 201 -4.65 -1.28 3.98
N ALA A 202 -4.82 -1.19 2.66
CA ALA A 202 -3.84 -0.58 1.80
C ALA A 202 -4.52 0.28 0.74
N LEU A 203 -3.88 1.39 0.41
CA LEU A 203 -4.29 2.29 -0.66
C LEU A 203 -3.23 2.24 -1.75
N VAL A 204 -3.65 1.86 -2.97
CA VAL A 204 -2.79 1.77 -4.14
C VAL A 204 -3.07 2.97 -5.04
N THR A 205 -2.05 3.77 -5.37
CA THR A 205 -2.23 4.99 -6.17
C THR A 205 -1.00 5.34 -7.00
N SER A 206 -1.16 6.26 -7.94
CA SER A 206 -0.05 6.72 -8.77
C SER A 206 0.63 7.96 -8.21
N TYR A 207 1.87 8.18 -8.66
CA TYR A 207 2.69 9.32 -8.29
C TYR A 207 2.00 10.67 -8.54
N GLU A 208 1.31 10.80 -9.67
CA GLU A 208 0.64 12.04 -10.07
C GLU A 208 -0.53 12.36 -9.14
N ILE A 209 -1.32 11.34 -8.79
CA ILE A 209 -2.49 11.50 -7.93
C ILE A 209 -2.09 11.91 -6.51
N VAL A 210 -0.97 11.39 -5.99
CA VAL A 210 -0.46 11.78 -4.68
C VAL A 210 -0.08 13.25 -4.61
N GLN A 211 0.51 13.79 -5.68
CA GLN A 211 0.84 15.21 -5.74
C GLN A 211 -0.42 16.08 -5.79
N ILE A 212 -1.43 15.66 -6.53
CA ILE A 212 -2.71 16.37 -6.67
C ILE A 212 -3.47 16.38 -5.34
N ASP A 213 -3.67 15.21 -4.72
CA ASP A 213 -4.52 15.05 -3.53
C ASP A 213 -3.70 14.96 -2.21
N LYS A 214 -2.49 15.53 -2.20
CA LYS A 214 -1.58 15.53 -1.04
C LYS A 214 -2.22 16.01 0.26
N ALA A 215 -3.15 16.96 0.19
CA ALA A 215 -3.81 17.52 1.37
C ALA A 215 -4.74 16.52 2.06
N VAL A 216 -5.30 15.56 1.31
CA VAL A 216 -6.14 14.49 1.83
C VAL A 216 -5.27 13.36 2.35
N LEU A 217 -4.31 12.90 1.54
CA LEU A 217 -3.44 11.77 1.87
C LEU A 217 -2.50 12.05 3.04
N LYS A 218 -2.08 13.32 3.25
CA LYS A 218 -1.27 13.73 4.40
C LYS A 218 -1.99 13.55 5.74
N LYS A 219 -3.33 13.62 5.77
CA LYS A 219 -4.11 13.48 7.02
C LYS A 219 -4.10 12.05 7.55
N ILE A 220 -3.82 11.08 6.68
CA ILE A 220 -3.78 9.67 7.04
C ILE A 220 -2.41 9.37 7.65
N LYS A 221 -2.40 8.74 8.83
CA LYS A 221 -1.18 8.16 9.39
C LYS A 221 -0.94 6.81 8.73
N TRP A 222 0.12 6.70 7.95
CA TRP A 222 0.51 5.48 7.26
C TRP A 222 1.38 4.61 8.16
N SER A 223 1.25 3.30 8.05
CA SER A 223 2.19 2.37 8.70
C SER A 223 3.43 2.17 7.85
N THR A 224 3.20 1.97 6.56
CA THR A 224 4.20 1.61 5.57
C THR A 224 3.94 2.39 4.29
N ILE A 225 4.97 3.03 3.75
CA ILE A 225 4.95 3.60 2.41
C ILE A 225 5.79 2.69 1.50
N VAL A 226 5.14 2.06 0.53
CA VAL A 226 5.76 1.27 -0.54
C VAL A 226 5.88 2.12 -1.78
N ILE A 227 7.05 2.11 -2.40
CA ILE A 227 7.34 2.86 -3.62
C ILE A 227 7.87 1.91 -4.68
N ASP A 228 7.07 1.66 -5.71
CA ASP A 228 7.39 0.76 -6.82
C ASP A 228 8.03 1.49 -8.00
N GLU A 229 9.09 0.92 -8.57
CA GLU A 229 9.98 1.62 -9.49
C GLU A 229 10.57 2.90 -8.86
N ALA A 230 11.17 2.74 -7.68
CA ALA A 230 11.71 3.81 -6.84
C ALA A 230 12.72 4.71 -7.54
N HIS A 231 13.39 4.23 -8.61
CA HIS A 231 14.25 5.05 -9.45
C HIS A 231 13.52 6.30 -10.01
N ARG A 232 12.18 6.28 -10.10
CA ARG A 232 11.37 7.44 -10.52
C ARG A 232 11.44 8.61 -9.53
N LEU A 233 11.73 8.37 -8.26
CA LEU A 233 11.94 9.45 -7.28
C LEU A 233 13.12 10.37 -7.64
N LYS A 234 14.04 9.90 -8.50
CA LYS A 234 15.15 10.69 -9.04
C LYS A 234 14.68 11.77 -10.02
N THR A 235 13.79 11.40 -10.95
CA THR A 235 13.38 12.24 -12.08
C THR A 235 12.14 13.08 -11.75
N LEU A 236 11.34 12.62 -10.80
CA LEU A 236 10.14 13.32 -10.36
C LEU A 236 10.54 14.45 -9.42
N ASP A 237 10.14 15.67 -9.79
CA ASP A 237 10.32 16.93 -9.09
C ASP A 237 10.57 16.81 -7.58
N CYS A 238 11.46 17.66 -7.04
CA CYS A 238 11.60 17.92 -5.59
C CYS A 238 10.25 18.01 -4.84
N ASN A 239 9.17 18.35 -5.56
CA ASN A 239 7.79 18.35 -5.11
C ASN A 239 7.25 16.99 -4.64
N LEU A 240 7.49 15.88 -5.35
CA LEU A 240 7.00 14.56 -4.91
C LEU A 240 7.70 14.14 -3.64
N ALA A 241 9.03 14.22 -3.61
CA ALA A 241 9.80 13.82 -2.45
C ALA A 241 9.51 14.72 -1.24
N SER A 242 9.39 16.04 -1.44
CA SER A 242 8.94 16.98 -0.40
C SER A 242 7.50 16.70 0.06
N CYS A 243 6.64 16.20 -0.82
CA CYS A 243 5.29 15.79 -0.48
C CYS A 243 5.30 14.55 0.41
N LEU A 244 6.04 13.51 0.03
CA LEU A 244 6.10 12.25 0.78
C LEU A 244 6.80 12.43 2.13
N LYS A 245 7.82 13.29 2.23
CA LYS A 245 8.43 13.68 3.52
C LYS A 245 7.43 14.28 4.52
N LYS A 246 6.32 14.84 4.05
CA LYS A 246 5.27 15.41 4.91
C LYS A 246 4.26 14.37 5.38
N PHE A 247 4.30 13.15 4.86
CA PHE A 247 3.41 12.07 5.28
C PHE A 247 3.98 11.41 6.53
N SER A 248 3.11 11.10 7.49
CA SER A 248 3.51 10.34 8.67
C SER A 248 3.56 8.86 8.28
N SER A 249 4.74 8.25 8.32
CA SER A 249 4.95 6.81 8.13
C SER A 249 5.98 6.28 9.11
N ASP A 250 5.78 5.05 9.57
CA ASP A 250 6.70 4.37 10.49
C ASP A 250 7.78 3.55 9.73
N PHE A 251 7.51 3.17 8.48
CA PHE A 251 8.40 2.34 7.66
C PHE A 251 8.30 2.69 6.18
N TRP A 252 9.42 2.67 5.46
CA TRP A 252 9.47 2.87 4.02
C TRP A 252 10.08 1.64 3.35
N LEU A 253 9.49 1.27 2.21
CA LEU A 253 9.90 0.12 1.41
C LEU A 253 9.99 0.55 -0.05
N LEU A 254 11.20 0.57 -0.58
CA LEU A 254 11.45 0.98 -1.97
C LEU A 254 11.74 -0.26 -2.82
N LEU A 255 11.03 -0.40 -3.93
CA LEU A 255 11.25 -1.48 -4.89
C LEU A 255 11.97 -0.93 -6.11
N THR A 256 13.06 -1.59 -6.50
CA THR A 256 13.76 -1.27 -7.74
C THR A 256 14.28 -2.55 -8.39
N GLY A 257 14.06 -2.70 -9.69
CA GLY A 257 14.70 -3.74 -10.50
C GLY A 257 16.07 -3.32 -11.06
N THR A 258 16.42 -2.05 -10.91
CA THR A 258 17.64 -1.43 -11.46
C THR A 258 18.38 -0.64 -10.37
N PRO A 259 18.79 -1.29 -9.27
CA PRO A 259 19.46 -0.60 -8.17
C PRO A 259 20.76 0.12 -8.58
N PHE A 260 21.49 -0.41 -9.57
CA PHE A 260 22.89 -0.05 -9.82
C PHE A 260 23.21 0.54 -11.19
N GLN A 261 22.21 0.78 -12.06
CA GLN A 261 22.54 1.03 -13.47
C GLN A 261 23.08 2.43 -13.81
N ASN A 262 23.03 3.47 -12.95
CA ASN A 262 23.43 4.82 -13.42
C ASN A 262 24.30 5.73 -12.50
N ASN A 263 24.28 5.66 -11.16
CA ASN A 263 25.23 6.45 -10.33
C ASN A 263 25.17 6.06 -8.84
N VAL A 264 26.32 5.94 -8.17
CA VAL A 264 26.42 5.75 -6.70
C VAL A 264 25.71 6.88 -5.94
N LEU A 265 25.70 8.09 -6.50
CA LEU A 265 24.95 9.25 -5.99
C LEU A 265 23.42 9.07 -6.02
N GLU A 266 22.89 8.23 -6.90
CA GLU A 266 21.44 7.95 -6.97
C GLU A 266 20.99 7.05 -5.84
N LEU A 267 21.79 6.04 -5.51
CA LEU A 267 21.57 5.21 -4.34
C LEU A 267 21.66 6.06 -3.07
N PHE A 268 22.68 6.91 -2.97
CA PHE A 268 22.80 7.85 -1.85
C PHE A 268 21.55 8.73 -1.72
N SER A 269 21.05 9.27 -2.83
CA SER A 269 19.85 10.12 -2.82
C SER A 269 18.64 9.37 -2.28
N LEU A 270 18.43 8.11 -2.69
CA LEU A 270 17.37 7.26 -2.15
C LEU A 270 17.57 6.95 -0.66
N LEU A 271 18.80 6.64 -0.24
CA LEU A 271 19.13 6.37 1.16
C LEU A 271 18.93 7.61 2.05
N HIS A 272 19.37 8.79 1.60
CA HIS A 272 19.10 10.06 2.24
C HIS A 272 17.59 10.36 2.34
N TYR A 273 16.79 9.91 1.38
CA TYR A 273 15.34 10.04 1.48
C TYR A 273 14.73 9.15 2.56
N ILE A 274 15.29 7.96 2.75
CA ILE A 274 14.84 6.98 3.72
C ILE A 274 15.22 7.40 5.15
N ASP A 275 16.50 7.70 5.34
CA ASP A 275 17.05 8.12 6.63
C ASP A 275 18.04 9.28 6.42
N PRO A 276 17.55 10.54 6.50
CA PRO A 276 18.40 11.71 6.30
C PRO A 276 19.42 11.90 7.44
N ASN A 277 19.20 11.29 8.61
CA ASN A 277 20.09 11.42 9.75
C ASN A 277 21.29 10.48 9.62
N GLU A 278 21.07 9.27 9.11
CA GLU A 278 22.15 8.32 8.84
C GLU A 278 22.93 8.71 7.58
N PHE A 279 22.25 9.19 6.54
CA PHE A 279 22.86 9.49 5.23
C PHE A 279 22.87 11.00 4.94
N SER A 280 23.61 11.80 5.71
CA SER A 280 23.55 13.27 5.61
C SER A 280 24.37 13.89 4.46
N ASP A 281 25.60 13.44 4.23
CA ASP A 281 26.49 13.96 3.17
C ASP A 281 27.13 12.79 2.39
N PRO A 282 27.04 12.77 1.04
CA PRO A 282 27.68 11.73 0.23
C PRO A 282 29.21 11.75 0.29
N LYS A 283 29.83 12.85 0.75
CA LYS A 283 31.29 12.99 0.86
C LYS A 283 31.85 12.48 2.18
N ASP A 284 31.03 12.42 3.23
CA ASP A 284 31.45 11.98 4.57
C ASP A 284 31.37 10.46 4.74
N ASP A 285 30.65 9.77 3.85
CA ASP A 285 30.50 8.31 3.89
C ASP A 285 31.52 7.63 2.95
N PRO A 286 32.50 6.88 3.49
CA PRO A 286 33.56 6.24 2.69
C PRO A 286 33.02 5.25 1.65
N LEU A 287 31.80 4.72 1.80
CA LEU A 287 31.14 3.88 0.80
C LEU A 287 30.79 4.61 -0.50
N PHE A 288 30.62 5.94 -0.44
CA PHE A 288 30.20 6.78 -1.57
C PHE A 288 31.32 7.69 -2.08
N SER A 289 32.51 7.62 -1.47
CA SER A 289 33.72 8.19 -2.06
C SER A 289 33.95 7.54 -3.43
N PRO A 290 34.27 8.33 -4.48
CA PRO A 290 34.69 7.74 -5.75
C PRO A 290 35.83 6.79 -5.42
N ILE A 291 35.73 5.52 -5.83
CA ILE A 291 36.88 4.62 -5.81
C ILE A 291 37.92 5.33 -6.66
N GLU A 292 38.88 6.02 -6.03
CA GLU A 292 40.05 6.51 -6.73
C GLU A 292 40.60 5.29 -7.44
N SER A 293 40.59 5.35 -8.77
CA SER A 293 41.13 4.34 -9.63
C SER A 293 42.55 4.02 -9.15
N GLU A 294 42.71 2.95 -8.38
CA GLU A 294 44.02 2.44 -8.06
C GLU A 294 44.70 2.12 -9.39
N ARG A 295 45.72 2.94 -9.69
CA ARG A 295 46.72 2.79 -10.73
C ARG A 295 46.22 3.02 -12.16
N GLY A 296 46.32 4.28 -12.58
CA GLY A 296 46.64 4.59 -13.97
C GLY A 296 48.01 3.99 -14.33
N LEU A 297 48.03 2.76 -14.83
CA LEU A 297 49.14 2.28 -15.65
C LEU A 297 49.07 3.04 -16.97
N THR A 298 50.11 3.79 -17.29
CA THR A 298 50.24 4.43 -18.61
C THR A 298 50.35 3.34 -19.68
N ILE A 299 49.90 3.67 -20.89
CA ILE A 299 49.88 2.75 -22.06
C ILE A 299 51.29 2.16 -22.33
N ASP A 300 52.35 2.85 -21.90
CA ASP A 300 53.74 2.42 -22.04
C ASP A 300 54.12 1.19 -21.18
N GLU A 301 53.35 0.84 -20.14
CA GLU A 301 53.59 -0.35 -19.31
C GLU A 301 52.86 -1.61 -19.81
N LYS A 302 52.08 -1.53 -20.90
CA LYS A 302 51.36 -2.67 -21.51
C LYS A 302 52.03 -3.26 -22.75
N ILE A 303 53.21 -2.77 -23.16
CA ILE A 303 53.95 -3.26 -24.35
C ILE A 303 55.38 -3.72 -23.99
N ALA A 304 55.60 -4.24 -22.77
CA ALA A 304 56.83 -4.95 -22.42
C ALA A 304 56.53 -6.42 -22.07
#